data_AF-A0A364NS87-F1
#
_entry.id   AF-A0A364NS87-F1
#
_cell.length_a   1.000
_cell.length_b   1.000
_cell.length_c   1.000
_cell.angle_alpha   90.00
_cell.angle_beta   90.00
_cell.angle_gamma   90.00
#
_symmetry.space_group_name_H-M   'P 1'
#
loop_
_entity.id
_entity.type
_entity.pdbx_description
1 polymer ?
#
loop_
_entity_poly.entity_id
_entity_poly.type
_entity_poly.pdbx_seq_one_letter_code
_entity_poly.pdbx_strand_id
1 'polypeptide(L)'
;ATNWHAIIMFVIFVGMTLGITYWAAGRTKTAADFYTAGGGITGFQNGLAIAGDYMSAASFLGISALVYGSGYDGLIFSVGWLVGWPVILFLIAERLRNLGKYTFADVCGYRLARTPIRTFAATGSLIVVIFYLIGQMVGAGQLIKLLFGMDYIYAVMIVGALMMVYVTFGGMV
;
A
#
# COMPACT_ATOMS: atom_id res chain seq x y z
N ALA A 1 -2.81 -19.69 24.07
CA ALA A 1 -1.64 -19.25 24.86
C ALA A 1 -0.99 -18.09 24.12
N THR A 2 -0.61 -17.03 24.84
CA THR A 2 -0.02 -15.82 24.24
C THR A 2 1.38 -16.11 23.69
N ASN A 3 1.63 -15.76 22.43
CA ASN A 3 2.92 -16.01 21.79
C ASN A 3 3.86 -14.80 21.96
N TRP A 4 4.66 -14.83 23.03
CA TRP A 4 5.57 -13.74 23.36
C TRP A 4 6.65 -13.50 22.30
N HIS A 5 7.12 -14.55 21.61
CA HIS A 5 8.13 -14.39 20.55
C HIS A 5 7.58 -13.58 19.37
N ALA A 6 6.36 -13.89 18.92
CA ALA A 6 5.72 -13.15 17.83
C ALA A 6 5.49 -11.68 18.20
N ILE A 7 5.05 -11.42 19.44
CA ILE A 7 4.81 -10.06 19.94
C ILE A 7 6.12 -9.26 19.98
N ILE A 8 7.19 -9.83 20.53
CA ILE A 8 8.49 -9.14 20.64
C ILE A 8 9.02 -8.80 19.24
N MET A 9 9.02 -9.76 18.31
CA MET A 9 9.48 -9.52 16.94
C MET A 9 8.65 -8.44 16.24
N PHE A 10 7.32 -8.46 16.42
CA PHE A 10 6.43 -7.45 15.85
C PHE A 10 6.73 -6.05 16.40
N VAL A 11 6.87 -5.91 17.72
CA VAL A 11 7.15 -4.62 18.36
C VAL A 11 8.52 -4.08 17.94
N ILE A 12 9.55 -4.93 17.86
CA ILE A 12 10.88 -4.52 17.37
C ILE A 12 10.78 -4.07 15.91
N PHE A 13 10.12 -4.84 15.06
CA PHE A 13 9.94 -4.50 13.65
C PHE A 13 9.22 -3.16 13.49
N VAL A 14 8.06 -2.99 14.13
CA VAL A 14 7.26 -1.77 14.10
C VAL A 14 8.03 -0.57 14.66
N GLY A 15 8.77 -0.75 15.75
CA GLY A 15 9.58 0.31 16.34
C GLY A 15 10.69 0.77 15.40
N MET A 16 11.39 -0.16 14.74
CA MET A 16 12.41 0.17 13.74
C MET A 16 11.82 0.91 12.54
N THR A 17 10.72 0.40 11.97
CA THR A 17 10.10 1.01 10.79
C THR A 17 9.51 2.37 11.09
N LEU A 18 8.84 2.56 12.25
CA LEU A 18 8.40 3.89 12.70
C LEU A 18 9.57 4.85 12.94
N GLY A 19 10.68 4.36 13.50
CA GLY A 19 11.89 5.17 13.68
C GLY A 19 12.45 5.68 12.35
N ILE A 20 12.47 4.81 11.33
CA ILE A 20 12.84 5.18 9.96
C ILE A 20 11.85 6.19 9.39
N THR A 21 10.55 5.96 9.53
CA THR A 21 9.49 6.89 9.06
C THR A 21 9.62 8.26 9.70
N TYR A 22 9.83 8.34 11.01
CA TYR A 22 10.00 9.61 11.72
C TYR A 22 11.26 10.37 11.26
N TRP A 23 12.38 9.65 11.13
CA TRP A 23 13.62 10.23 10.60
C TRP A 23 13.45 10.76 9.17
N ALA A 24 12.74 10.01 8.33
CA ALA A 24 12.45 10.37 6.95
C ALA A 24 11.51 11.59 6.88
N ALA A 25 10.44 11.60 7.67
CA ALA A 25 9.46 12.70 7.73
C ALA A 25 10.08 14.04 8.12
N GLY A 26 11.13 14.04 8.96
CA GLY A 26 11.89 15.24 9.30
C GLY A 26 12.66 15.88 8.13
N ARG A 27 12.71 15.23 6.95
CA ARG A 27 13.44 15.69 5.77
C ARG A 27 12.54 16.20 4.63
N THR A 28 11.23 15.95 4.69
CA THR A 28 10.28 16.38 3.65
C THR A 28 9.89 17.85 3.86
N LYS A 29 10.28 18.74 2.94
CA LYS A 29 10.03 20.20 3.08
C LYS A 29 9.14 20.78 1.99
N THR A 30 9.04 20.13 0.83
CA THR A 30 8.25 20.61 -0.31
C THR A 30 7.28 19.55 -0.82
N ALA A 31 6.29 19.96 -1.63
CA ALA A 31 5.36 19.03 -2.27
C ALA A 31 6.08 18.07 -3.26
N ALA A 32 7.17 18.53 -3.90
CA ALA A 32 7.98 17.66 -4.77
C ALA A 32 8.73 16.60 -3.95
N ASP A 33 9.21 16.94 -2.75
CA ASP A 33 9.78 15.97 -1.81
C ASP A 33 8.69 14.97 -1.39
N PHE A 34 7.50 15.46 -1.03
CA PHE A 34 6.42 14.61 -0.53
C PHE A 34 5.83 13.67 -1.59
N TYR A 35 5.74 14.06 -2.86
CA TYR A 35 5.14 13.21 -3.91
C TYR A 35 6.17 12.45 -4.76
N THR A 36 7.40 12.93 -4.85
CA THR A 36 8.41 12.36 -5.77
C THR A 36 9.81 12.28 -5.17
N ALA A 37 9.99 12.53 -3.87
CA ALA A 37 11.31 12.52 -3.25
C ALA A 37 12.32 13.48 -3.93
N GLY A 38 11.82 14.57 -4.52
CA GLY A 38 12.64 15.48 -5.33
C GLY A 38 13.26 14.84 -6.59
N GLY A 39 12.81 13.65 -7.00
CA GLY A 39 13.36 12.88 -8.12
C GLY A 39 14.63 12.08 -7.78
N GLY A 40 15.01 11.98 -6.49
CA GLY A 40 16.24 11.34 -6.04
C GLY A 40 16.18 9.81 -5.87
N ILE A 41 15.00 9.19 -6.00
CA ILE A 41 14.83 7.74 -5.82
C ILE A 41 15.34 7.00 -7.06
N THR A 42 16.28 6.07 -6.84
CA THR A 42 16.79 5.20 -7.91
C THR A 42 15.71 4.21 -8.39
N GLY A 43 15.83 3.73 -9.63
CA GLY A 43 14.87 2.75 -10.18
C GLY A 43 14.73 1.49 -9.32
N PHE A 44 15.82 1.04 -8.67
CA PHE A 44 15.78 -0.11 -7.77
C PHE A 44 15.01 0.18 -6.48
N GLN A 45 15.23 1.34 -5.85
CA GLN A 45 14.48 1.76 -4.66
C GLN A 45 12.99 1.90 -4.96
N ASN A 46 12.64 2.51 -6.10
CA ASN A 46 11.24 2.64 -6.52
C ASN A 46 10.62 1.27 -6.82
N GLY A 47 11.39 0.37 -7.45
CA GLY A 47 10.96 -1.02 -7.69
C GLY A 47 10.69 -1.78 -6.40
N LEU A 48 11.55 -1.65 -5.39
CA LEU A 48 11.33 -2.22 -4.05
C LEU A 48 10.09 -1.64 -3.36
N ALA A 49 9.86 -0.33 -3.50
CA ALA A 49 8.68 0.31 -2.93
C ALA A 49 7.39 -0.23 -3.57
N ILE A 50 7.35 -0.35 -4.90
CA ILE A 50 6.20 -0.93 -5.63
C ILE A 50 5.99 -2.41 -5.27
N ALA A 51 7.08 -3.18 -5.16
CA ALA A 51 6.99 -4.57 -4.71
C ALA A 51 6.46 -4.68 -3.27
N GLY A 52 6.82 -3.73 -2.40
CA GLY A 52 6.29 -3.61 -1.05
C GLY A 52 4.79 -3.33 -1.03
N ASP A 53 4.33 -2.34 -1.80
CA ASP A 53 2.91 -1.99 -1.95
C ASP A 53 2.08 -3.17 -2.50
N TYR A 54 2.68 -3.95 -3.40
CA TYR A 54 2.06 -5.16 -3.94
C TYR A 54 1.82 -6.25 -2.91
N MET A 55 2.67 -6.36 -1.87
CA MET A 55 2.58 -7.38 -0.81
C MET A 55 1.49 -7.06 0.22
N SER A 56 0.28 -6.85 -0.26
CA SER A 56 -0.90 -6.56 0.56
C SER A 56 -1.54 -7.83 1.13
N ALA A 57 -2.46 -7.70 2.09
CA ALA A 57 -3.19 -8.84 2.65
C ALA A 57 -3.98 -9.61 1.58
N ALA A 58 -4.52 -8.92 0.58
CA ALA A 58 -5.18 -9.56 -0.57
C ALA A 58 -4.21 -10.44 -1.36
N SER A 59 -2.99 -9.96 -1.61
CA SER A 59 -1.96 -10.70 -2.35
C SER A 59 -1.46 -11.89 -1.55
N PHE A 60 -1.23 -11.73 -0.24
CA PHE A 60 -0.70 -12.80 0.60
C PHE A 60 -1.78 -13.82 0.99
N LEU A 61 -2.85 -13.38 1.68
CA LEU A 61 -3.91 -14.27 2.17
C LEU A 61 -4.85 -14.69 1.04
N GLY A 62 -5.19 -13.79 0.12
CA GLY A 62 -6.13 -14.08 -0.97
C GLY A 62 -5.59 -15.10 -1.95
N ILE A 63 -4.37 -14.91 -2.46
CA ILE A 63 -3.74 -15.90 -3.36
C ILE A 63 -3.53 -17.22 -2.63
N SER A 64 -3.04 -17.19 -1.38
CA SER A 64 -2.80 -18.43 -0.62
C SER A 64 -4.10 -19.21 -0.39
N ALA A 65 -5.21 -18.51 -0.10
CA ALA A 65 -6.53 -19.12 0.02
C ALA A 65 -7.05 -19.66 -1.34
N LEU A 66 -6.83 -18.95 -2.44
CA LEU A 66 -7.18 -19.42 -3.79
C LEU A 66 -6.41 -20.68 -4.14
N VAL A 67 -5.09 -20.70 -3.97
CA VAL A 67 -4.26 -21.88 -4.24
C VAL A 67 -4.63 -23.05 -3.34
N TYR A 68 -4.94 -22.79 -2.07
CA TYR A 68 -5.44 -23.82 -1.16
C TYR A 68 -6.78 -24.41 -1.65
N GLY A 69 -7.69 -23.58 -2.18
CA GLY A 69 -9.02 -24.01 -2.61
C GLY A 69 -9.08 -24.62 -4.02
N SER A 70 -8.33 -24.08 -4.98
CA SER A 70 -8.37 -24.47 -6.39
C SER A 70 -7.08 -25.14 -6.88
N GLY A 71 -6.11 -25.39 -6.00
CA GLY A 71 -4.83 -25.97 -6.35
C GLY A 71 -3.99 -25.06 -7.26
N TYR A 72 -3.23 -25.68 -8.16
CA TYR A 72 -2.28 -24.99 -9.06
C TYR A 72 -2.95 -23.90 -9.92
N ASP A 73 -4.22 -24.09 -10.29
CA ASP A 73 -4.97 -23.13 -11.11
C ASP A 73 -5.11 -21.76 -10.43
N GLY A 74 -5.04 -21.70 -9.09
CA GLY A 74 -5.06 -20.43 -8.34
C GLY A 74 -3.82 -19.56 -8.61
N LEU A 75 -2.69 -20.14 -9.01
CA LEU A 75 -1.46 -19.40 -9.30
C LEU A 75 -1.58 -18.52 -10.54
N ILE A 76 -2.51 -18.83 -11.46
CA ILE A 76 -2.70 -18.03 -12.67
C ILE A 76 -3.04 -16.58 -12.35
N PHE A 77 -3.77 -16.35 -11.25
CA PHE A 77 -4.11 -15.01 -10.79
C PHE A 77 -2.86 -14.24 -10.34
N SER A 78 -1.90 -14.90 -9.68
CA SER A 78 -0.64 -14.27 -9.26
C SER A 78 0.18 -13.79 -10.47
N VAL A 79 0.28 -14.65 -11.48
CA VAL A 79 1.01 -14.33 -12.73
C VAL A 79 0.31 -13.19 -13.46
N GLY A 80 -1.02 -13.24 -13.59
CA GLY A 80 -1.79 -12.19 -14.27
C GLY A 80 -1.57 -10.79 -13.68
N TRP A 81 -1.53 -10.69 -12.34
CA TRP A 81 -1.24 -9.42 -11.66
C TRP A 81 0.17 -8.90 -11.94
N LEU A 82 1.18 -9.78 -11.95
CA LEU A 82 2.57 -9.41 -12.18
C LEU A 82 2.85 -9.00 -13.63
N VAL A 83 2.21 -9.66 -14.60
CA VAL A 83 2.35 -9.36 -16.03
C VAL A 83 1.81 -7.97 -16.38
N GLY A 84 0.90 -7.41 -15.58
CA GLY A 84 0.40 -6.04 -15.76
C GLY A 84 1.48 -4.96 -15.58
N TRP A 85 2.54 -5.21 -14.80
CA TRP A 85 3.54 -4.19 -14.49
C TRP A 85 4.38 -3.76 -15.70
N PRO A 86 4.99 -4.67 -16.49
CA PRO A 86 5.66 -4.28 -17.73
C PRO A 86 4.76 -3.50 -18.68
N VAL A 87 3.48 -3.89 -18.79
CA VAL A 87 2.52 -3.22 -19.68
C VAL A 87 2.30 -1.77 -19.24
N ILE A 88 2.07 -1.53 -17.95
CA ILE A 88 1.93 -0.17 -17.41
C ILE A 88 3.23 0.60 -17.54
N LEU A 89 4.37 -0.03 -17.22
CA LEU A 89 5.69 0.60 -17.29
C LEU A 89 6.03 1.08 -18.71
N PHE A 90 5.87 0.20 -19.71
CA PHE A 90 6.26 0.51 -21.09
C PHE A 90 5.23 1.35 -21.85
N LEU A 91 3.92 1.20 -21.58
CA LEU A 91 2.89 1.88 -22.36
C LEU A 91 2.38 3.18 -21.73
N ILE A 92 2.41 3.27 -20.39
CA ILE A 92 1.72 4.33 -19.65
C ILE A 92 2.71 5.22 -18.88
N ALA A 93 3.67 4.64 -18.16
CA ALA A 93 4.48 5.38 -17.19
C ALA A 93 5.25 6.56 -17.81
N GLU A 94 5.88 6.39 -18.98
CA GLU A 94 6.63 7.47 -19.64
C GLU A 94 5.72 8.65 -20.03
N ARG A 95 4.53 8.39 -20.55
CA ARG A 95 3.56 9.43 -20.94
C ARG A 95 3.08 10.22 -19.74
N LEU A 96 2.82 9.55 -18.61
CA LEU A 96 2.43 10.19 -17.36
C LEU A 96 3.57 11.05 -16.80
N ARG A 97 4.80 10.52 -16.81
CA ARG A 97 5.99 11.26 -16.34
C ARG A 97 6.20 12.55 -17.14
N ASN A 98 6.07 12.49 -18.47
CA ASN A 98 6.29 13.63 -19.35
C ASN A 98 5.23 14.73 -19.22
N LEU A 99 4.06 14.45 -18.63
CA LEU A 99 3.03 15.46 -18.36
C LEU A 99 3.35 16.36 -17.14
N GLY A 100 4.31 15.97 -16.30
CA GLY A 100 4.72 16.77 -15.13
C GLY A 100 3.60 16.98 -14.10
N LYS A 101 2.64 16.06 -14.03
CA LYS A 101 1.55 16.07 -13.04
C LYS A 101 1.75 14.94 -12.03
N TYR A 102 1.40 15.21 -10.77
CA TYR A 102 1.65 14.30 -9.65
C TYR A 102 0.50 13.31 -9.40
N THR A 103 -0.73 13.63 -9.81
CA THR A 103 -1.91 12.78 -9.56
C THR A 103 -2.57 12.31 -10.85
N PHE A 104 -3.17 11.12 -10.82
CA PHE A 104 -3.96 10.59 -11.94
C PHE A 104 -5.12 11.53 -12.32
N ALA A 105 -5.78 12.13 -11.32
CA ALA A 105 -6.86 13.08 -11.54
C ALA A 105 -6.39 14.34 -12.31
N ASP A 106 -5.17 14.83 -12.02
CA ASP A 106 -4.58 15.96 -12.74
C ASP A 106 -4.20 15.60 -14.18
N VAL A 107 -3.77 14.36 -14.43
CA VAL A 107 -3.50 13.87 -15.78
C VAL A 107 -4.78 13.77 -16.60
N CYS A 108 -5.84 13.17 -16.05
CA CYS A 108 -7.13 13.10 -16.74
C CYS A 108 -7.73 14.49 -16.95
N GLY A 109 -7.66 15.36 -15.95
CA GLY A 109 -8.10 16.75 -16.01
C GLY A 109 -7.24 17.67 -16.88
N TYR A 110 -6.12 17.19 -17.42
CA TYR A 110 -5.33 17.91 -18.43
C TYR A 110 -6.01 17.87 -19.81
N ARG A 111 -6.64 16.75 -20.16
CA ARG A 111 -7.32 16.56 -21.46
C ARG A 111 -8.85 16.76 -21.38
N LEU A 112 -9.42 16.66 -20.19
CA LEU A 112 -10.86 16.70 -19.95
C LEU A 112 -11.24 17.88 -19.04
N ALA A 113 -12.54 18.08 -18.81
CA ALA A 113 -13.04 19.10 -17.90
C ALA A 113 -12.53 18.86 -16.46
N ARG A 114 -11.75 19.81 -15.92
CA ARG A 114 -11.08 19.67 -14.61
C ARG A 114 -12.02 19.33 -13.47
N THR A 115 -13.06 20.13 -13.24
CA THR A 115 -13.91 20.01 -12.04
C THR A 115 -14.68 18.68 -12.01
N PRO A 116 -15.42 18.28 -13.06
CA PRO A 116 -16.15 17.01 -13.05
C PRO A 116 -15.24 15.79 -12.90
N ILE A 117 -14.08 15.79 -13.58
CA ILE A 117 -13.14 14.67 -13.54
C ILE A 117 -12.46 14.53 -12.18
N ARG A 118 -12.09 15.64 -11.55
CA ARG A 118 -11.51 15.61 -10.20
C ARG A 118 -12.51 15.11 -9.17
N THR A 119 -13.76 15.56 -9.24
CA THR A 119 -14.83 15.08 -8.35
C THR A 119 -15.09 13.59 -8.58
N PHE A 120 -15.19 13.16 -9.84
CA PHE A 120 -15.39 11.74 -10.16
C PHE A 120 -14.23 10.87 -9.68
N ALA A 121 -12.98 11.28 -9.97
CA ALA A 121 -11.79 10.55 -9.54
C ALA A 121 -11.71 10.48 -8.00
N ALA A 122 -11.94 11.58 -7.29
CA ALA A 122 -11.91 11.60 -5.83
C ALA A 122 -12.98 10.67 -5.23
N THR A 123 -14.22 10.78 -5.67
CA THR A 123 -15.33 9.95 -5.16
C THR A 123 -15.13 8.48 -5.51
N GLY A 124 -14.73 8.18 -6.76
CA GLY A 124 -14.43 6.82 -7.20
C GLY A 124 -13.29 6.20 -6.40
N SER A 125 -12.19 6.94 -6.22
CA SER A 125 -11.06 6.49 -5.40
C SER A 125 -11.47 6.25 -3.95
N LEU A 126 -12.27 7.12 -3.33
CA LEU A 126 -12.74 6.92 -1.96
C LEU A 126 -13.57 5.64 -1.82
N ILE A 127 -14.52 5.41 -2.73
CA ILE A 127 -15.35 4.20 -2.73
C ILE A 127 -14.48 2.96 -2.83
N VAL A 128 -13.58 2.91 -3.82
CA VAL A 128 -12.69 1.75 -4.04
C VAL A 128 -11.79 1.52 -2.83
N VAL A 129 -11.19 2.57 -2.28
CA VAL A 129 -10.30 2.48 -1.12
C VAL A 129 -11.05 2.00 0.12
N ILE A 130 -12.29 2.45 0.37
CA ILE A 130 -13.07 1.97 1.52
C ILE A 130 -13.29 0.46 1.44
N PHE A 131 -13.75 -0.06 0.31
CA PHE A 131 -13.96 -1.50 0.14
C PHE A 131 -12.65 -2.28 0.24
N TYR A 132 -11.58 -1.74 -0.34
CA TYR A 132 -10.26 -2.37 -0.29
C TYR A 132 -9.72 -2.44 1.15
N LEU A 133 -9.86 -1.35 1.92
CA LEU A 133 -9.39 -1.28 3.30
C LEU A 133 -10.13 -2.25 4.23
N ILE A 134 -11.42 -2.53 4.00
CA ILE A 134 -12.16 -3.53 4.78
C ILE A 134 -11.44 -4.89 4.71
N GLY A 135 -11.10 -5.35 3.50
CA GLY A 135 -10.39 -6.62 3.32
C GLY A 135 -9.01 -6.63 3.98
N GLN A 136 -8.26 -5.52 3.86
CA GLN A 136 -6.94 -5.38 4.48
C GLN A 136 -7.01 -5.43 6.01
N MET A 137 -7.98 -4.71 6.60
CA MET A 137 -8.18 -4.69 8.06
C MET A 137 -8.59 -6.06 8.60
N VAL A 138 -9.44 -6.79 7.88
CA VAL A 138 -9.80 -8.17 8.24
C VAL A 138 -8.58 -9.07 8.17
N GLY A 139 -7.81 -9.00 7.08
CA GLY A 139 -6.60 -9.80 6.90
C GLY A 139 -5.57 -9.57 7.99
N ALA A 140 -5.25 -8.31 8.28
CA ALA A 140 -4.31 -7.93 9.33
C ALA A 140 -4.80 -8.34 10.73
N GLY A 141 -6.09 -8.14 11.02
CA GLY A 141 -6.71 -8.55 12.29
C GLY A 141 -6.64 -10.07 12.53
N GLN A 142 -6.92 -10.88 11.50
CA GLN A 142 -6.81 -12.34 11.59
C GLN A 142 -5.37 -12.80 11.83
N LEU A 143 -4.40 -12.16 11.16
CA LEU A 143 -2.98 -12.47 11.36
C LEU A 143 -2.53 -12.15 12.79
N ILE A 144 -2.88 -10.98 13.34
CA ILE A 144 -2.51 -10.62 14.72
C ILE A 144 -3.23 -11.51 15.74
N LYS A 145 -4.52 -11.80 15.52
CA LYS A 145 -5.28 -12.76 16.34
C LYS A 145 -4.55 -14.10 16.42
N LEU A 146 -4.16 -14.65 15.27
CA LEU A 146 -3.46 -15.92 15.16
C LEU A 146 -2.06 -15.87 15.81
N LEU A 147 -1.29 -14.83 15.50
CA LEU A 147 0.09 -14.71 15.95
C LEU A 147 0.17 -14.46 17.45
N PHE A 148 -0.65 -13.57 18.01
CA PHE A 148 -0.55 -13.17 19.41
C PHE A 148 -1.42 -14.03 20.32
N GLY A 149 -2.37 -14.79 19.74
CA GLY A 149 -3.35 -15.57 20.49
C GLY A 149 -4.35 -14.69 21.24
N MET A 150 -4.64 -13.50 20.71
CA MET A 150 -5.56 -12.52 21.30
C MET A 150 -6.90 -12.49 20.58
N ASP A 151 -7.90 -11.83 21.16
CA ASP A 151 -9.20 -11.70 20.53
C ASP A 151 -9.17 -10.75 19.31
N TYR A 152 -10.00 -11.08 18.31
CA TYR A 152 -10.00 -10.42 17.00
C TYR A 152 -10.36 -8.94 17.09
N ILE A 153 -11.30 -8.56 17.96
CA ILE A 153 -11.76 -7.16 18.06
C ILE A 153 -10.59 -6.29 18.53
N TYR A 154 -9.86 -6.74 19.56
CA TYR A 154 -8.69 -6.03 20.06
C TYR A 154 -7.55 -6.01 19.03
N ALA A 155 -7.35 -7.10 18.30
CA ALA A 155 -6.34 -7.17 17.23
C ALA A 155 -6.59 -6.12 16.14
N VAL A 156 -7.83 -6.02 15.64
CA VAL A 156 -8.22 -5.03 14.63
C VAL A 156 -8.05 -3.60 15.15
N MET A 157 -8.47 -3.34 16.39
CA MET A 157 -8.36 -1.99 16.98
C MET A 157 -6.91 -1.55 17.15
N ILE A 158 -6.03 -2.45 17.61
CA ILE A 158 -4.59 -2.14 17.77
C ILE A 158 -3.93 -1.89 16.41
N VAL A 159 -4.18 -2.75 15.42
CA VAL A 159 -3.63 -2.56 14.08
C VAL A 159 -4.15 -1.27 13.46
N GLY A 160 -5.45 -0.99 13.59
CA GLY A 160 -6.05 0.25 13.08
C GLY A 160 -5.42 1.49 13.70
N ALA A 161 -5.30 1.51 15.03
CA ALA A 161 -4.64 2.62 15.74
C ALA A 161 -3.18 2.78 15.31
N LEU A 162 -2.45 1.67 15.17
CA LEU A 162 -1.07 1.69 14.69
C LEU A 162 -0.96 2.25 13.26
N MET A 163 -1.84 1.83 12.34
CA MET A 163 -1.86 2.33 10.97
C MET A 163 -2.19 3.83 10.91
N MET A 164 -3.06 4.33 11.79
CA MET A 164 -3.31 5.78 11.92
C MET A 164 -2.04 6.53 12.33
N VAL A 165 -1.24 5.98 13.25
CA VAL A 165 0.07 6.55 13.62
C VAL A 165 1.01 6.56 12.40
N TYR A 166 1.15 5.43 11.69
CA TYR A 166 1.98 5.34 10.49
C TYR A 166 1.60 6.38 9.43
N VAL A 167 0.31 6.55 9.16
CA VAL A 167 -0.16 7.50 8.15
C VAL A 167 0.04 8.94 8.62
N THR A 168 -0.16 9.24 9.90
CA THR A 168 0.01 10.60 10.44
C THR A 168 1.46 11.06 10.38
N PHE A 169 2.41 10.16 10.62
CA PHE A 169 3.84 10.48 10.54
C PHE A 169 4.47 10.13 9.19
N GLY A 170 3.71 9.56 8.26
CA GLY A 170 4.19 9.07 6.97
C GLY A 170 4.26 10.15 5.89
N GLY A 171 5.23 10.01 4.99
CA GLY A 171 5.40 10.80 3.75
C GLY A 171 6.35 10.07 2.80
N MET A 172 6.30 10.37 1.50
CA MET A 172 7.29 9.87 0.54
C MET A 172 8.57 10.70 0.67
N VAL A 173 9.72 10.02 0.67
CA VAL A 173 11.08 10.58 0.82
C VAL A 173 12.01 10.00 -0.20
#